data_AF-A0A2D7DFE0-F1
#
_entry.id   AF-A0A2D7DFE0-F1
#
_cell.length_a   1.000
_cell.length_b   1.000
_cell.length_c   1.000
_cell.angle_alpha   90.00
_cell.angle_beta   90.00
_cell.angle_gamma   90.00
#
_symmetry.space_group_name_H-M   'P 1'
#
loop_
_entity.id
_entity.type
_entity.pdbx_description
1 polymer ?
#
loop_
_entity_poly.entity_id
_entity_poly.type
_entity_poly.pdbx_seq_one_letter_code
_entity_poly.pdbx_strand_id
1 'polypeptide(L)'
;MLNRRHLRIKILHVLYAFYQDEEGDVVKTKKALDHSIEKMQELYLLLLLMIGSMQSFAIDRIEAGRKKQLPTPEDLHPNTKFVTNRPLRVLANSKNLSKAAADGNIGWGNHQEMLRKIFRGLLDHEEYTTYMASEERGFRHDREYLIRMFRKHMINEELFQDNLEELSIFWNDDLDLAASMAIKTIKTIGEADDDVELLPLWRDDDDDRKFFEGLFEETLVQAKENEAFVTEAAANWDLERIALMDRILMKMALAEARTFQSIPLKVTLNEYIELSKYYSTPKSHGFINGILDELFSKLKKEGVIKKTGRGLIE
;
A
#
# COMPACT_ATOMS: atom_id res chain seq x y z
N MET A 1 8.77 -2.33 -0.17
CA MET A 1 8.72 -3.64 -0.84
C MET A 1 7.32 -4.20 -0.68
N LEU A 2 6.76 -4.66 -1.79
CA LEU A 2 5.49 -5.35 -1.86
C LEU A 2 5.55 -6.64 -1.02
N ASN A 3 4.41 -7.02 -0.45
CA ASN A 3 4.27 -8.29 0.27
C ASN A 3 3.18 -9.13 -0.39
N ARG A 4 3.23 -10.45 -0.19
CA ARG A 4 2.30 -11.37 -0.86
C ARG A 4 0.83 -11.14 -0.52
N ARG A 5 0.51 -10.62 0.68
CA ARG A 5 -0.86 -10.24 1.03
C ARG A 5 -1.38 -9.14 0.10
N HIS A 6 -0.58 -8.10 -0.08
CA HIS A 6 -0.92 -6.98 -0.94
C HIS A 6 -0.99 -7.39 -2.41
N LEU A 7 -0.12 -8.29 -2.85
CA LEU A 7 -0.19 -8.88 -4.19
C LEU A 7 -1.51 -9.64 -4.41
N ARG A 8 -1.97 -10.42 -3.43
CA ARG A 8 -3.29 -11.08 -3.48
C ARG A 8 -4.43 -10.07 -3.57
N ILE A 9 -4.39 -8.98 -2.81
CA ILE A 9 -5.41 -7.92 -2.85
C ILE A 9 -5.49 -7.32 -4.26
N LYS A 10 -4.35 -6.95 -4.86
CA LYS A 10 -4.32 -6.41 -6.23
C LYS A 10 -4.89 -7.39 -7.25
N ILE A 11 -4.55 -8.67 -7.14
CA ILE A 11 -5.10 -9.73 -8.00
C ILE A 11 -6.61 -9.89 -7.78
N LEU A 12 -7.08 -9.87 -6.53
CA LEU A 12 -8.49 -9.99 -6.17
C LEU A 12 -9.32 -8.89 -6.83
N HIS A 13 -8.87 -7.63 -6.77
CA HIS A 13 -9.61 -6.50 -7.36
C HIS A 13 -9.73 -6.60 -8.89
N VAL A 14 -8.64 -6.93 -9.58
CA VAL A 14 -8.70 -7.07 -11.04
C VAL A 14 -9.51 -8.29 -11.47
N LEU A 15 -9.48 -9.39 -10.70
CA LEU A 15 -10.31 -10.57 -10.96
C LEU A 15 -11.78 -10.28 -10.68
N TYR A 16 -12.10 -9.49 -9.65
CA TYR A 16 -13.47 -9.04 -9.39
C TYR A 16 -14.01 -8.24 -10.58
N ALA A 17 -13.25 -7.27 -11.08
CA ALA A 17 -13.62 -6.52 -12.29
C ALA A 17 -13.76 -7.45 -13.51
N PHE A 18 -12.83 -8.40 -13.70
CA PHE A 18 -12.88 -9.37 -14.80
C PHE A 18 -14.14 -10.22 -14.78
N TYR A 19 -14.57 -10.72 -13.62
CA TYR A 19 -15.77 -11.56 -13.52
C TYR A 19 -17.09 -10.77 -13.54
N GLN A 20 -17.04 -9.44 -13.43
CA GLN A 20 -18.20 -8.57 -13.67
C GLN A 20 -18.32 -8.17 -15.14
N ASP A 21 -17.24 -8.20 -15.91
CA ASP A 21 -17.22 -7.87 -17.34
C ASP A 21 -17.72 -9.08 -18.16
N GLU A 22 -18.81 -8.90 -18.92
CA GLU A 22 -19.44 -9.98 -19.71
C GLU A 22 -18.51 -10.52 -20.82
N GLU A 23 -17.58 -9.70 -21.32
CA GLU A 23 -16.66 -10.08 -22.39
C GLU A 23 -15.42 -10.84 -21.89
N GLY A 24 -15.03 -10.66 -20.62
CA GLY A 24 -13.92 -11.40 -19.99
C GLY A 24 -12.57 -11.27 -20.72
N ASP A 25 -12.11 -10.06 -21.02
CA ASP A 25 -10.81 -9.83 -21.68
C ASP A 25 -9.62 -9.96 -20.72
N VAL A 26 -8.96 -11.12 -20.77
CA VAL A 26 -7.76 -11.44 -19.96
C VAL A 26 -6.61 -10.46 -20.22
N VAL A 27 -6.41 -10.00 -21.45
CA VAL A 27 -5.30 -9.10 -21.81
C VAL A 27 -5.52 -7.72 -21.19
N LYS A 28 -6.75 -7.22 -21.27
CA LYS A 28 -7.15 -5.97 -20.60
C LYS A 28 -6.96 -6.07 -19.09
N THR A 29 -7.39 -7.17 -18.47
CA THR A 29 -7.23 -7.38 -17.02
C THR A 29 -5.77 -7.48 -16.60
N LYS A 30 -4.93 -8.17 -17.38
CA LYS A 30 -3.49 -8.23 -17.11
C LYS A 30 -2.83 -6.84 -17.18
N LYS A 31 -3.18 -6.03 -18.18
CA LYS A 31 -2.72 -4.63 -18.25
C LYS A 31 -3.15 -3.81 -17.04
N ALA A 32 -4.40 -3.97 -16.59
CA ALA A 32 -4.88 -3.28 -15.38
C ALA A 32 -4.12 -3.73 -14.12
N LEU A 33 -3.79 -5.03 -14.03
CA LEU A 33 -2.99 -5.58 -12.94
C LEU A 33 -1.57 -5.00 -12.92
N ASP A 34 -0.90 -4.94 -14.07
CA ASP A 34 0.44 -4.35 -14.16
C ASP A 34 0.41 -2.85 -13.84
N HIS A 35 -0.58 -2.14 -14.36
CA HIS A 35 -0.78 -0.73 -14.06
C HIS A 35 -1.03 -0.46 -12.56
N SER A 36 -1.69 -1.39 -11.86
CA SER A 36 -1.90 -1.25 -10.41
C SER A 36 -0.58 -1.24 -9.60
N ILE A 37 0.49 -1.85 -10.13
CA ILE A 37 1.83 -1.82 -9.52
C ILE A 37 2.52 -0.48 -9.79
N GLU A 38 2.39 0.04 -11.00
CA GLU A 38 2.88 1.38 -11.36
C GLU A 38 2.23 2.45 -10.47
N LYS A 39 0.91 2.33 -10.27
CA LYS A 39 0.15 3.21 -9.38
C LYS A 39 0.62 3.13 -7.94
N MET A 40 0.98 1.95 -7.43
CA MET A 40 1.60 1.83 -6.12
C MET A 40 2.94 2.61 -6.06
N GLN A 41 3.79 2.50 -7.08
CA GLN A 41 5.03 3.28 -7.15
C GLN A 41 4.75 4.78 -7.12
N GLU A 42 3.75 5.22 -7.88
CA GLU A 42 3.33 6.62 -7.96
C GLU A 42 2.91 7.15 -6.58
N LEU A 43 2.06 6.42 -5.85
CA LEU A 43 1.62 6.82 -4.51
C LEU A 43 2.81 6.96 -3.54
N TYR A 44 3.72 5.99 -3.55
CA TYR A 44 4.93 6.03 -2.72
C TYR A 44 5.76 7.31 -2.98
N LEU A 45 5.97 7.68 -4.24
CA LEU A 45 6.71 8.90 -4.60
C LEU A 45 5.93 10.17 -4.24
N LEU A 46 4.61 10.20 -4.48
CA LEU A 46 3.75 11.32 -4.08
C LEU A 46 3.80 11.58 -2.58
N LEU A 47 3.80 10.54 -1.74
CA LEU A 47 3.92 10.66 -0.30
C LEU A 47 5.27 11.28 0.11
N LEU A 48 6.38 10.87 -0.51
CA LEU A 48 7.69 11.48 -0.26
C LEU A 48 7.75 12.95 -0.69
N LEU A 49 7.19 13.26 -1.87
CA LEU A 49 7.08 14.63 -2.38
C LEU A 49 6.21 15.51 -1.46
N MET A 50 5.12 14.96 -0.92
CA MET A 50 4.28 15.65 0.05
C MET A 50 5.09 16.04 1.29
N ILE A 51 5.86 15.10 1.85
CA ILE A 51 6.71 15.36 3.02
C ILE A 51 7.75 16.44 2.71
N GLY A 52 8.46 16.34 1.58
CA GLY A 52 9.44 17.36 1.16
C GLY A 52 8.81 18.75 0.98
N SER A 53 7.59 18.81 0.43
CA SER A 53 6.85 20.06 0.19
C SER A 53 6.54 20.82 1.49
N MET A 54 6.42 20.13 2.63
CA MET A 54 6.22 20.78 3.94
C MET A 54 7.33 21.77 4.28
N GLN A 55 8.56 21.51 3.81
CA GLN A 55 9.66 22.44 4.01
C GLN A 55 9.40 23.77 3.29
N SER A 56 8.99 23.70 2.02
CA SER A 56 8.71 24.90 1.21
C SER A 56 7.58 25.72 1.80
N PHE A 57 6.49 25.08 2.27
CA PHE A 57 5.38 25.79 2.90
C PHE A 57 5.77 26.45 4.23
N ALA A 58 6.66 25.82 5.00
CA ALA A 58 7.21 26.42 6.21
C ALA A 58 8.11 27.64 5.92
N ILE A 59 8.91 27.58 4.85
CA ILE A 59 9.72 28.72 4.37
C ILE A 59 8.81 29.85 3.93
N ASP A 60 7.82 29.57 3.06
CA ASP A 60 6.87 30.55 2.56
C ASP A 60 6.12 31.26 3.71
N ARG A 61 5.72 30.50 4.73
CA ARG A 61 5.08 31.05 5.93
C ARG A 61 5.99 32.04 6.67
N ILE A 62 7.26 31.69 6.87
CA ILE A 62 8.24 32.57 7.53
C ILE A 62 8.46 33.84 6.70
N GLU A 63 8.63 33.71 5.38
CA GLU A 63 8.82 34.85 4.49
C GLU A 63 7.60 35.77 4.46
N ALA A 64 6.39 35.21 4.41
CA ALA A 64 5.15 35.96 4.47
C ALA A 64 5.01 36.73 5.79
N GLY A 65 5.39 36.11 6.91
CA GLY A 65 5.42 36.74 8.24
C GLY A 65 6.28 38.00 8.26
N ARG A 66 7.50 37.90 7.72
CA ARG A 66 8.45 39.03 7.64
C ARG A 66 7.95 40.19 6.75
N LYS A 67 7.11 39.89 5.77
CA LYS A 67 6.55 40.87 4.81
C LYS A 67 5.24 41.51 5.30
N LYS A 68 4.72 41.13 6.48
CA LYS A 68 3.50 41.73 7.05
C LYS A 68 3.69 43.22 7.31
N GLN A 69 2.59 43.98 7.19
CA GLN A 69 2.58 45.42 7.49
C GLN A 69 2.89 45.72 8.97
N LEU A 70 2.48 44.82 9.87
CA LEU A 70 2.76 44.86 11.30
C LEU A 70 3.29 43.47 11.75
N PRO A 71 4.59 43.20 11.60
CA PRO A 71 5.18 41.92 12.02
C PRO A 71 5.15 41.76 13.55
N THR A 72 4.80 40.57 14.02
CA THR A 72 4.95 40.17 15.43
C THR A 72 6.43 39.91 15.78
N PRO A 73 6.80 39.82 17.07
CA PRO A 73 8.15 39.40 17.45
C PRO A 73 8.56 38.04 16.87
N GLU A 74 7.62 37.09 16.78
CA GLU A 74 7.83 35.79 16.16
C GLU A 74 8.04 35.90 14.64
N ASP A 75 7.37 36.84 13.95
CA ASP A 75 7.60 37.09 12.52
C ASP A 75 9.02 37.65 12.26
N LEU A 76 9.55 38.48 13.16
CA LEU A 76 10.90 39.05 13.07
C LEU A 76 11.98 38.04 13.47
N HIS A 77 11.69 37.18 14.45
CA HIS A 77 12.58 36.15 14.99
C HIS A 77 11.94 34.76 14.90
N PRO A 78 11.70 34.25 13.69
CA PRO A 78 10.98 33.00 13.49
C PRO A 78 11.79 31.82 14.00
N ASN A 79 11.11 30.87 14.65
CA ASN A 79 11.70 29.58 14.97
C ASN A 79 11.90 28.77 13.68
N THR A 80 13.16 28.56 13.29
CA THR A 80 13.53 27.87 12.04
C THR A 80 13.72 26.36 12.23
N LYS A 81 13.43 25.80 13.41
CA LYS A 81 13.69 24.38 13.73
C LYS A 81 13.09 23.43 12.68
N PHE A 82 11.83 23.62 12.30
CA PHE A 82 11.20 22.77 11.27
C PHE A 82 11.83 22.92 9.89
N VAL A 83 12.11 24.16 9.45
CA VAL A 83 12.78 24.41 8.16
C VAL A 83 14.19 23.84 8.11
N THR A 84 14.87 23.76 9.25
CA THR A 84 16.24 23.24 9.38
C THR A 84 16.30 21.76 9.74
N ASN A 85 15.15 21.09 9.89
CA ASN A 85 15.05 19.66 10.14
C ASN A 85 15.83 18.89 9.07
N ARG A 86 16.89 18.18 9.48
CA ARG A 86 17.86 17.61 8.55
C ARG A 86 17.26 16.53 7.63
N PRO A 87 16.53 15.51 8.13
CA PRO A 87 15.84 14.54 7.26
C PRO A 87 14.87 15.19 6.26
N LEU A 88 14.11 16.19 6.70
CA LEU A 88 13.18 16.93 5.83
C LEU A 88 13.94 17.66 4.72
N ARG A 89 15.07 18.28 5.03
CA ARG A 89 15.95 18.93 4.05
C ARG A 89 16.50 17.95 3.02
N VAL A 90 16.94 16.77 3.45
CA VAL A 90 17.45 15.74 2.53
C VAL A 90 16.34 15.33 1.55
N LEU A 91 15.12 15.09 2.05
CA LEU A 91 13.97 14.78 1.19
C LEU A 91 13.62 15.90 0.21
N ALA A 92 13.50 17.14 0.71
CA ALA A 92 13.09 18.28 -0.10
C ALA A 92 14.11 18.64 -1.20
N ASN A 93 15.38 18.29 -1.02
CA ASN A 93 16.46 18.58 -1.97
C ASN A 93 16.99 17.32 -2.67
N SER A 94 16.32 16.18 -2.51
CA SER A 94 16.75 14.90 -3.06
C SER A 94 16.72 14.91 -4.59
N LYS A 95 17.88 14.63 -5.21
CA LYS A 95 17.99 14.50 -6.67
C LYS A 95 17.43 13.17 -7.12
N ASN A 96 17.62 12.10 -6.35
CA ASN A 96 17.06 10.79 -6.63
C ASN A 96 15.52 10.81 -6.68
N LEU A 97 14.88 11.44 -5.68
CA LEU A 97 13.44 11.60 -5.64
C LEU A 97 12.94 12.48 -6.79
N SER A 98 13.59 13.63 -7.01
CA SER A 98 13.21 14.54 -8.10
C SER A 98 13.34 13.87 -9.47
N LYS A 99 14.40 13.09 -9.69
CA LYS A 99 14.61 12.34 -10.92
C LYS A 99 13.55 11.25 -11.10
N ALA A 100 13.29 10.44 -10.08
CA ALA A 100 12.28 9.38 -10.15
C ALA A 100 10.87 9.94 -10.40
N ALA A 101 10.55 11.08 -9.78
CA ALA A 101 9.31 11.80 -10.03
C ALA A 101 9.23 12.32 -11.47
N ALA A 102 10.29 12.92 -11.99
CA ALA A 102 10.35 13.42 -13.37
C ALA A 102 10.25 12.29 -14.41
N ASP A 103 10.98 11.18 -14.21
CA ASP A 103 10.97 10.02 -15.11
C ASP A 103 9.58 9.39 -15.21
N GLY A 104 8.78 9.45 -14.13
CA GLY A 104 7.39 8.97 -14.09
C GLY A 104 6.33 10.02 -14.40
N ASN A 105 6.70 11.29 -14.64
CA ASN A 105 5.76 12.43 -14.70
C ASN A 105 4.84 12.52 -13.45
N ILE A 106 5.41 12.28 -12.27
CA ILE A 106 4.70 12.18 -11.00
C ILE A 106 4.84 13.51 -10.26
N GLY A 107 3.72 14.06 -9.82
CA GLY A 107 3.70 15.23 -8.97
C GLY A 107 2.29 15.64 -8.60
N TRP A 108 2.18 16.46 -7.56
CA TRP A 108 0.88 16.89 -7.04
C TRP A 108 0.13 17.87 -7.95
N GLY A 109 0.78 18.44 -8.98
CA GLY A 109 0.12 19.27 -10.00
C GLY A 109 -0.82 20.33 -9.43
N ASN A 110 -2.11 20.22 -9.73
CA ASN A 110 -3.15 21.16 -9.27
C ASN A 110 -3.56 20.98 -7.79
N HIS A 111 -3.10 19.92 -7.12
CA HIS A 111 -3.44 19.60 -5.73
C HIS A 111 -2.50 20.27 -4.70
N GLN A 112 -1.70 21.25 -5.11
CA GLN A 112 -0.80 21.98 -4.19
C GLN A 112 -1.56 22.68 -3.05
N GLU A 113 -2.79 23.15 -3.29
CA GLU A 113 -3.57 23.79 -2.22
C GLU A 113 -4.02 22.79 -1.15
N MET A 114 -4.26 21.52 -1.52
CA MET A 114 -4.50 20.45 -0.54
C MET A 114 -3.28 20.30 0.37
N LEU A 115 -2.07 20.24 -0.18
CA LEU A 115 -0.86 20.12 0.63
C LEU A 115 -0.63 21.34 1.55
N ARG A 116 -0.97 22.54 1.08
CA ARG A 116 -0.94 23.74 1.95
C ARG A 116 -1.94 23.64 3.10
N LYS A 117 -3.13 23.10 2.86
CA LYS A 117 -4.13 22.86 3.93
C LYS A 117 -3.63 21.82 4.93
N ILE A 118 -3.07 20.71 4.47
CA ILE A 118 -2.43 19.70 5.33
C ILE A 118 -1.32 20.34 6.18
N PHE A 119 -0.46 21.17 5.58
CA PHE A 119 0.57 21.89 6.33
C PHE A 119 -0.02 22.85 7.36
N ARG A 120 -1.11 23.57 7.05
CA ARG A 120 -1.78 24.46 8.00
C ARG A 120 -2.35 23.65 9.18
N GLY A 121 -3.03 22.54 8.92
CA GLY A 121 -3.55 21.64 9.97
C GLY A 121 -2.44 21.08 10.85
N LEU A 122 -1.28 20.76 10.26
CA LEU A 122 -0.11 20.29 11.01
C LEU A 122 0.34 21.26 12.11
N LEU A 123 0.19 22.57 11.90
CA LEU A 123 0.62 23.60 12.87
C LEU A 123 -0.17 23.54 14.18
N ASP A 124 -1.41 23.07 14.12
CA ASP A 124 -2.33 23.02 15.26
C ASP A 124 -2.20 21.73 16.09
N HIS A 125 -1.42 20.76 15.60
CA HIS A 125 -1.23 19.49 16.30
C HIS A 125 -0.16 19.54 17.40
N GLU A 126 -0.40 18.77 18.47
CA GLU A 126 0.50 18.65 19.64
C GLU A 126 1.91 18.21 19.23
N GLU A 127 2.05 17.29 18.28
CA GLU A 127 3.35 16.81 17.79
C GLU A 127 4.20 17.93 17.19
N TYR A 128 3.59 18.82 16.40
CA TYR A 128 4.32 19.94 15.78
C TYR A 128 4.71 20.98 16.84
N THR A 129 3.75 21.38 17.68
CA THR A 129 4.00 22.38 18.73
C THR A 129 5.06 21.90 19.73
N THR A 130 4.99 20.64 20.17
CA THR A 130 5.99 20.00 21.03
C THR A 130 7.36 19.95 20.36
N TYR A 131 7.41 19.56 19.08
CA TYR A 131 8.67 19.55 18.34
C TYR A 131 9.29 20.94 18.30
N MET A 132 8.52 21.97 17.96
CA MET A 132 8.99 23.36 17.85
C MET A 132 9.46 23.94 19.18
N ALA A 133 8.82 23.57 20.29
CA ALA A 133 9.18 24.01 21.64
C ALA A 133 10.44 23.31 22.21
N SER A 134 10.78 22.11 21.71
CA SER A 134 11.92 21.34 22.19
C SER A 134 13.27 22.01 21.85
N GLU A 135 14.18 22.04 22.83
CA GLU A 135 15.57 22.49 22.65
C GLU A 135 16.45 21.43 21.94
N GLU A 136 16.00 20.18 21.85
CA GLU A 136 16.76 19.11 21.20
C GLU A 136 16.91 19.37 19.68
N ARG A 137 18.14 19.19 19.17
CA ARG A 137 18.53 19.44 17.76
C ARG A 137 19.20 18.23 17.09
N GLY A 138 19.06 17.05 17.69
CA GLY A 138 19.67 15.82 17.18
C GLY A 138 18.99 15.31 15.91
N PHE A 139 19.77 14.78 14.97
CA PHE A 139 19.25 14.19 13.74
C PHE A 139 18.17 13.12 14.01
N ARG A 140 18.39 12.28 15.03
CA ARG A 140 17.43 11.25 15.44
C ARG A 140 16.10 11.87 15.92
N HIS A 141 16.15 12.93 16.72
CA HIS A 141 14.96 13.63 17.22
C HIS A 141 14.15 14.20 16.06
N ASP A 142 14.81 14.91 15.15
CA ASP A 142 14.20 15.45 13.92
C ASP A 142 13.50 14.37 13.08
N ARG A 143 14.18 13.23 12.90
CA ARG A 143 13.67 12.10 12.13
C ARG A 143 12.44 11.46 12.78
N GLU A 144 12.49 11.24 14.09
CA GLU A 144 11.38 10.63 14.82
C GLU A 144 10.13 11.52 14.80
N TYR A 145 10.28 12.83 14.98
CA TYR A 145 9.16 13.77 14.92
C TYR A 145 8.60 13.91 13.50
N LEU A 146 9.45 13.94 12.47
CA LEU A 146 8.99 13.95 11.07
C LEU A 146 8.13 12.71 10.76
N ILE A 147 8.59 11.52 11.17
CA ILE A 147 7.84 10.27 10.99
C ILE A 147 6.52 10.30 11.77
N ARG A 148 6.51 10.81 13.01
CA ARG A 148 5.28 10.89 13.82
C ARG A 148 4.26 11.83 13.18
N MET A 149 4.69 13.02 12.77
CA MET A 149 3.83 14.00 12.08
C MET A 149 3.25 13.42 10.78
N PHE A 150 4.08 12.75 9.97
CA PHE A 150 3.62 12.09 8.75
C PHE A 150 2.57 11.00 9.05
N ARG A 151 2.90 10.07 9.95
CA ARG A 151 2.06 8.89 10.22
C ARG A 151 0.74 9.23 10.92
N LYS A 152 0.76 10.18 11.85
CA LYS A 152 -0.42 10.50 12.66
C LYS A 152 -1.33 11.54 12.02
N HIS A 153 -0.74 12.49 11.31
CA HIS A 153 -1.48 13.68 10.86
C HIS A 153 -1.56 13.69 9.34
N MET A 154 -0.43 13.82 8.65
CA MET A 154 -0.44 14.11 7.20
C MET A 154 -1.22 13.09 6.37
N ILE A 155 -1.04 11.79 6.60
CA ILE A 155 -1.76 10.76 5.85
C ILE A 155 -3.19 10.52 6.34
N ASN A 156 -3.56 10.98 7.53
CA ASN A 156 -4.90 10.78 8.12
C ASN A 156 -5.78 12.03 8.02
N GLU A 157 -5.29 13.10 7.39
CA GLU A 157 -6.11 14.27 7.06
C GLU A 157 -7.27 13.84 6.15
N GLU A 158 -8.49 14.19 6.55
CA GLU A 158 -9.73 13.81 5.84
C GLU A 158 -9.67 14.25 4.37
N LEU A 159 -9.26 15.50 4.13
CA LEU A 159 -9.09 16.03 2.77
C LEU A 159 -8.12 15.20 1.92
N PHE A 160 -7.06 14.66 2.52
CA PHE A 160 -6.08 13.84 1.81
C PHE A 160 -6.67 12.49 1.42
N GLN A 161 -7.37 11.83 2.35
CA GLN A 161 -8.02 10.54 2.13
C GLN A 161 -9.08 10.64 1.03
N ASP A 162 -9.96 11.64 1.11
CA ASP A 162 -11.01 11.86 0.11
C ASP A 162 -10.44 12.08 -1.30
N ASN A 163 -9.35 12.86 -1.40
CA ASN A 163 -8.72 13.11 -2.70
C ASN A 163 -7.99 11.88 -3.26
N LEU A 164 -7.45 11.00 -2.42
CA LEU A 164 -6.75 9.81 -2.90
C LEU A 164 -7.68 8.87 -3.68
N GLU A 165 -8.90 8.67 -3.18
CA GLU A 165 -9.91 7.83 -3.85
C GLU A 165 -10.29 8.41 -5.21
N GLU A 166 -10.44 9.73 -5.30
CA GLU A 166 -10.73 10.43 -6.56
C GLU A 166 -9.58 10.35 -7.58
N LEU A 167 -8.34 10.37 -7.10
CA LEU A 167 -7.15 10.39 -7.97
C LEU A 167 -6.86 9.03 -8.60
N SER A 168 -7.12 7.94 -7.88
CA SER A 168 -6.85 6.59 -8.38
C SER A 168 -7.60 5.53 -7.60
N ILE A 169 -8.44 4.78 -8.32
CA ILE A 169 -9.11 3.58 -7.80
C ILE A 169 -8.14 2.48 -7.33
N PHE A 170 -6.86 2.57 -7.71
CA PHE A 170 -5.85 1.57 -7.34
C PHE A 170 -5.20 1.84 -5.97
N TRP A 171 -5.44 3.00 -5.35
CA TRP A 171 -4.69 3.43 -4.15
C TRP A 171 -5.34 3.10 -2.81
N ASN A 172 -6.63 2.76 -2.80
CA ASN A 172 -7.40 2.60 -1.55
C ASN A 172 -6.74 1.61 -0.57
N ASP A 173 -6.19 0.51 -1.08
CA ASP A 173 -5.51 -0.51 -0.28
C ASP A 173 -3.98 -0.41 -0.29
N ASP A 174 -3.44 0.59 -1.00
CA ASP A 174 -2.01 0.83 -1.16
C ASP A 174 -1.47 1.81 -0.11
N LEU A 175 -2.30 2.70 0.43
CA LEU A 175 -1.86 3.81 1.27
C LEU A 175 -1.03 3.35 2.47
N ASP A 176 -1.49 2.36 3.23
CA ASP A 176 -0.77 1.87 4.41
C ASP A 176 0.62 1.32 4.05
N LEU A 177 0.72 0.62 2.92
CA LEU A 177 1.98 0.07 2.44
C LEU A 177 2.90 1.16 1.89
N ALA A 178 2.37 2.08 1.10
CA ALA A 178 3.08 3.23 0.56
C ALA A 178 3.60 4.15 1.67
N ALA A 179 2.78 4.43 2.69
CA ALA A 179 3.17 5.17 3.88
C ALA A 179 4.24 4.43 4.68
N SER A 180 4.12 3.12 4.84
CA SER A 180 5.16 2.29 5.48
C SER A 180 6.48 2.33 4.71
N MET A 181 6.44 2.37 3.37
CA MET A 181 7.62 2.54 2.51
C MET A 181 8.22 3.95 2.65
N ALA A 182 7.41 5.00 2.66
CA ALA A 182 7.86 6.37 2.89
C ALA A 182 8.54 6.50 4.26
N ILE A 183 7.94 5.95 5.32
CA ILE A 183 8.52 5.91 6.67
C ILE A 183 9.85 5.16 6.67
N LYS A 184 9.93 4.00 6.00
CA LYS A 184 11.18 3.23 5.92
C LYS A 184 12.26 4.02 5.19
N THR A 185 11.91 4.74 4.12
CA THR A 185 12.82 5.64 3.39
C THR A 185 13.36 6.74 4.30
N ILE A 186 12.51 7.38 5.09
CA ILE A 186 12.95 8.40 6.06
C ILE A 186 13.88 7.79 7.12
N LYS A 187 13.57 6.57 7.59
CA LYS A 187 14.39 5.87 8.59
C LYS A 187 15.78 5.50 8.09
N THR A 188 15.95 5.25 6.79
CA THR A 188 17.24 4.90 6.20
C THR A 188 18.14 6.11 5.97
N ILE A 189 17.60 7.33 5.96
CA ILE A 189 18.41 8.56 5.88
C ILE A 189 19.38 8.60 7.08
N GLY A 190 20.66 8.61 6.77
CA GLY A 190 21.79 8.81 7.64
C GLY A 190 22.10 10.29 7.85
N GLU A 191 22.88 10.59 8.89
CA GLU A 191 23.19 11.97 9.26
C GLU A 191 24.06 12.68 8.21
N ALA A 192 24.94 11.93 7.54
CA ALA A 192 25.86 12.44 6.52
C ALA A 192 25.25 12.46 5.11
N ASP A 193 24.04 11.92 4.94
CA ASP A 193 23.42 11.78 3.63
C ASP A 193 22.94 13.13 3.11
N ASP A 194 23.14 13.38 1.82
CA ASP A 194 22.68 14.55 1.09
C ASP A 194 21.53 14.24 0.10
N ASP A 195 21.18 12.97 -0.04
CA ASP A 195 20.11 12.48 -0.90
C ASP A 195 19.37 11.29 -0.24
N VAL A 196 18.20 10.91 -0.76
CA VAL A 196 17.49 9.70 -0.32
C VAL A 196 17.73 8.54 -1.27
N GLU A 197 17.84 7.34 -0.69
CA GLU A 197 17.77 6.09 -1.44
C GLU A 197 16.31 5.62 -1.48
N LEU A 198 15.76 5.54 -2.70
CA LEU A 198 14.40 5.08 -2.90
C LEU A 198 14.33 3.56 -2.75
N LEU A 199 13.27 3.09 -2.09
CA LEU A 199 13.07 1.67 -1.89
C LEU A 199 12.58 1.01 -3.18
N PRO A 200 13.14 -0.16 -3.55
CA PRO A 200 12.56 -0.93 -4.64
C PRO A 200 11.18 -1.47 -4.23
N LEU A 201 10.28 -1.55 -5.22
CA LEU A 201 8.99 -2.20 -5.05
C LEU A 201 9.15 -3.70 -4.86
N TRP A 202 9.98 -4.32 -5.68
CA TRP A 202 10.25 -5.75 -5.69
C TRP A 202 11.50 -6.08 -4.87
N ARG A 203 11.61 -7.34 -4.47
CA ARG A 203 12.86 -7.90 -3.96
C ARG A 203 13.75 -8.32 -5.13
N ASP A 204 15.04 -8.47 -4.86
CA ASP A 204 16.04 -8.81 -5.88
C ASP A 204 15.93 -10.26 -6.41
N ASP A 205 15.20 -11.15 -5.70
CA ASP A 205 15.09 -12.57 -6.04
C ASP A 205 13.95 -12.90 -7.04
N ASP A 206 13.19 -11.90 -7.47
CA ASP A 206 11.99 -12.00 -8.34
C ASP A 206 10.90 -12.97 -7.84
N ASP A 207 11.02 -13.53 -6.64
CA ASP A 207 10.12 -14.56 -6.13
C ASP A 207 8.69 -14.01 -5.95
N ASP A 208 8.58 -12.80 -5.41
CA ASP A 208 7.30 -12.10 -5.25
C ASP A 208 6.68 -11.70 -6.61
N ARG A 209 7.49 -11.41 -7.63
CA ARG A 209 6.99 -11.11 -8.99
C ARG A 209 6.45 -12.36 -9.67
N LYS A 210 7.17 -13.48 -9.58
CA LYS A 210 6.71 -14.78 -10.08
C LYS A 210 5.45 -15.24 -9.37
N PHE A 211 5.36 -15.02 -8.06
CA PHE A 211 4.14 -15.28 -7.30
C PHE A 211 2.97 -14.44 -7.81
N PHE A 212 3.18 -13.14 -8.05
CA PHE A 212 2.16 -12.22 -8.53
C PHE A 212 1.61 -12.61 -9.91
N GLU A 213 2.50 -12.82 -10.88
CA GLU A 213 2.12 -13.21 -12.24
C GLU A 213 1.49 -14.60 -12.25
N GLY A 214 2.14 -15.57 -11.61
CA GLY A 214 1.67 -16.95 -11.59
C GLY A 214 0.32 -17.10 -10.88
N LEU A 215 0.06 -16.39 -9.77
CA LEU A 215 -1.21 -16.51 -9.08
C LEU A 215 -2.36 -15.97 -9.94
N PHE A 216 -2.16 -14.84 -10.63
CA PHE A 216 -3.16 -14.30 -11.54
C PHE A 216 -3.46 -15.26 -12.70
N GLU A 217 -2.42 -15.70 -13.40
CA GLU A 217 -2.54 -16.60 -14.55
C GLU A 217 -3.19 -17.93 -14.17
N GLU A 218 -2.69 -18.57 -13.11
CA GLU A 218 -3.18 -19.88 -12.68
C GLU A 218 -4.60 -19.80 -12.11
N THR A 219 -5.00 -18.67 -11.52
CA THR A 219 -6.40 -18.49 -11.10
C THR A 219 -7.34 -18.52 -12.30
N LEU A 220 -6.95 -17.91 -13.42
CA LEU A 220 -7.75 -17.92 -14.65
C LEU A 220 -7.70 -19.27 -15.37
N VAL A 221 -6.51 -19.86 -15.50
CA VAL A 221 -6.31 -21.17 -16.15
C VAL A 221 -7.08 -22.27 -15.41
N GLN A 222 -7.01 -22.28 -14.08
CA GLN A 222 -7.66 -23.29 -13.24
C GLN A 222 -9.11 -22.93 -12.88
N ALA A 223 -9.64 -21.80 -13.38
CA ALA A 223 -10.92 -21.24 -12.93
C ALA A 223 -12.10 -22.23 -13.02
N LYS A 224 -12.22 -22.93 -14.16
CA LYS A 224 -13.33 -23.87 -14.41
C LYS A 224 -13.26 -25.10 -13.49
N GLU A 225 -12.06 -25.62 -13.27
CA GLU A 225 -11.85 -26.79 -12.41
C GLU A 225 -12.03 -26.41 -10.93
N ASN A 226 -11.46 -25.27 -10.51
CA ASN A 226 -11.63 -24.77 -9.15
C ASN A 226 -13.10 -24.42 -8.85
N GLU A 227 -13.85 -23.90 -9.83
CA GLU A 227 -15.30 -23.71 -9.69
C GLU A 227 -16.04 -25.03 -9.46
N ALA A 228 -15.68 -26.09 -10.17
CA ALA A 228 -16.30 -27.40 -9.99
C ALA A 228 -16.02 -27.96 -8.59
N PHE A 229 -14.79 -27.84 -8.09
CA PHE A 229 -14.45 -28.25 -6.71
C PHE A 229 -15.26 -27.47 -5.68
N VAL A 230 -15.34 -26.14 -5.83
CA VAL A 230 -16.12 -25.29 -4.93
C VAL A 230 -17.60 -25.67 -4.96
N THR A 231 -18.15 -25.90 -6.15
CA THR A 231 -19.56 -26.28 -6.34
C THR A 231 -19.88 -27.63 -5.68
N GLU A 232 -18.99 -28.61 -5.82
CA GLU A 232 -19.14 -29.93 -5.21
C GLU A 232 -19.11 -29.84 -3.66
N ALA A 233 -18.11 -29.13 -3.10
CA ALA A 233 -18.00 -28.96 -1.65
C ALA A 233 -19.14 -28.10 -1.07
N ALA A 234 -19.65 -27.16 -1.85
CA ALA A 234 -20.77 -26.30 -1.47
C ALA A 234 -22.14 -26.90 -1.83
N ALA A 235 -22.26 -28.19 -2.20
CA ALA A 235 -23.53 -28.79 -2.60
C ALA A 235 -24.65 -28.72 -1.54
N ASN A 236 -24.27 -28.63 -0.25
CA ASN A 236 -25.21 -28.43 0.86
C ASN A 236 -25.58 -26.95 1.11
N TRP A 237 -25.00 -26.04 0.34
CA TRP A 237 -25.22 -24.60 0.43
C TRP A 237 -26.00 -24.13 -0.81
N ASP A 238 -26.74 -23.05 -0.64
CA ASP A 238 -27.42 -22.40 -1.75
C ASP A 238 -26.38 -21.70 -2.66
N LEU A 239 -25.97 -22.40 -3.71
CA LEU A 239 -24.91 -21.97 -4.64
C LEU A 239 -25.24 -20.62 -5.32
N GLU A 240 -26.51 -20.34 -5.57
CA GLU A 240 -26.95 -19.07 -6.17
C GLU A 240 -26.78 -17.88 -5.21
N ARG A 241 -26.64 -18.15 -3.90
CA ARG A 241 -26.43 -17.13 -2.86
C ARG A 241 -24.98 -16.89 -2.50
N ILE A 242 -24.04 -17.64 -3.08
CA ILE A 242 -22.61 -17.42 -2.82
C ILE A 242 -22.20 -16.12 -3.50
N ALA A 243 -21.73 -15.15 -2.71
CA ALA A 243 -21.24 -13.89 -3.22
C ALA A 243 -20.12 -14.12 -4.25
N LEU A 244 -20.11 -13.31 -5.33
CA LEU A 244 -19.06 -13.37 -6.35
C LEU A 244 -17.66 -13.27 -5.71
N MET A 245 -17.50 -12.39 -4.72
CA MET A 245 -16.25 -12.22 -3.97
C MET A 245 -15.78 -13.53 -3.30
N ASP A 246 -16.69 -14.29 -2.68
CA ASP A 246 -16.36 -15.56 -2.02
C ASP A 246 -15.89 -16.61 -3.03
N ARG A 247 -16.54 -16.67 -4.19
CA ARG A 247 -16.13 -17.57 -5.28
C ARG A 247 -14.73 -17.23 -5.78
N ILE A 248 -14.41 -15.95 -5.97
CA ILE A 248 -13.08 -15.52 -6.42
C ILE A 248 -12.03 -15.85 -5.36
N LEU A 249 -12.29 -15.53 -4.09
CA LEU A 249 -11.38 -15.86 -2.99
C LEU A 249 -11.07 -17.37 -2.92
N MET A 250 -12.09 -18.22 -3.03
CA MET A 250 -11.90 -19.67 -3.03
C MET A 250 -11.13 -20.15 -4.27
N LYS A 251 -11.41 -19.61 -5.46
CA LYS A 251 -10.65 -19.93 -6.69
C LYS A 251 -9.17 -19.57 -6.57
N MET A 252 -8.88 -18.37 -6.07
CA MET A 252 -7.51 -17.91 -5.84
C MET A 252 -6.81 -18.79 -4.80
N ALA A 253 -7.50 -19.15 -3.71
CA ALA A 253 -6.95 -20.04 -2.69
C ALA A 253 -6.60 -21.43 -3.23
N LEU A 254 -7.47 -22.00 -4.06
CA LEU A 254 -7.23 -23.29 -4.72
C LEU A 254 -6.08 -23.19 -5.74
N ALA A 255 -6.08 -22.16 -6.58
CA ALA A 255 -4.99 -21.92 -7.52
C ALA A 255 -3.64 -21.76 -6.80
N GLU A 256 -3.61 -21.01 -5.70
CA GLU A 256 -2.40 -20.85 -4.91
C GLU A 256 -1.95 -22.18 -4.29
N ALA A 257 -2.90 -22.92 -3.71
CA ALA A 257 -2.64 -24.19 -3.04
C ALA A 257 -2.07 -25.24 -4.00
N ARG A 258 -2.59 -25.30 -5.23
CA ARG A 258 -2.20 -26.26 -6.27
C ARG A 258 -0.88 -25.88 -6.95
N THR A 259 -0.62 -24.60 -7.14
CA THR A 259 0.53 -24.11 -7.91
C THR A 259 1.77 -23.92 -7.04
N PHE A 260 1.65 -23.24 -5.90
CA PHE A 260 2.81 -22.84 -5.10
C PHE A 260 3.13 -23.86 -4.02
N GLN A 261 3.96 -24.84 -4.39
CA GLN A 261 4.31 -25.98 -3.53
C GLN A 261 5.07 -25.56 -2.26
N SER A 262 5.78 -24.43 -2.30
CA SER A 262 6.55 -23.89 -1.17
C SER A 262 5.70 -23.17 -0.11
N ILE A 263 4.42 -22.89 -0.39
CA ILE A 263 3.52 -22.19 0.53
C ILE A 263 2.71 -23.22 1.34
N PRO A 264 2.79 -23.21 2.69
CA PRO A 264 1.96 -24.08 3.52
C PRO A 264 0.47 -23.85 3.28
N LEU A 265 -0.32 -24.93 3.23
CA LEU A 265 -1.78 -24.83 3.06
C LEU A 265 -2.44 -23.99 4.15
N LYS A 266 -1.98 -24.12 5.39
CA LYS A 266 -2.48 -23.32 6.51
C LYS A 266 -2.22 -21.82 6.33
N VAL A 267 -1.09 -21.45 5.71
CA VAL A 267 -0.78 -20.05 5.40
C VAL A 267 -1.70 -19.55 4.30
N THR A 268 -1.84 -20.29 3.19
CA THR A 268 -2.80 -19.96 2.13
C THR A 268 -4.21 -19.80 2.72
N LEU A 269 -4.73 -20.78 3.47
CA LEU A 269 -6.05 -20.74 4.11
C LEU A 269 -6.24 -19.47 4.96
N ASN A 270 -5.31 -19.20 5.88
CA ASN A 270 -5.38 -18.04 6.76
C ASN A 270 -5.41 -16.72 5.97
N GLU A 271 -4.61 -16.59 4.92
CA GLU A 271 -4.60 -15.36 4.11
C GLU A 271 -5.95 -15.09 3.45
N TYR A 272 -6.58 -16.08 2.83
CA TYR A 272 -7.90 -15.89 2.19
C TYR A 272 -9.05 -15.71 3.19
N ILE A 273 -8.95 -16.31 4.38
CA ILE A 273 -9.88 -16.01 5.49
C ILE A 273 -9.76 -14.55 5.91
N GLU A 274 -8.53 -14.03 6.10
CA GLU A 274 -8.36 -12.62 6.45
C GLU A 274 -8.90 -11.71 5.36
N LEU A 275 -8.60 -11.95 4.09
CA LEU A 275 -9.14 -11.17 2.97
C LEU A 275 -10.67 -11.16 2.96
N SER A 276 -11.32 -12.30 3.23
CA SER A 276 -12.78 -12.38 3.24
C SER A 276 -13.45 -11.52 4.32
N LYS A 277 -12.76 -11.22 5.42
CA LYS A 277 -13.28 -10.34 6.48
C LYS A 277 -13.38 -8.89 6.04
N TYR A 278 -12.48 -8.47 5.14
CA TYR A 278 -12.41 -7.09 4.66
C TYR A 278 -13.24 -6.87 3.39
N TYR A 279 -13.21 -7.82 2.46
CA TYR A 279 -13.78 -7.62 1.11
C TYR A 279 -15.13 -8.30 0.87
N SER A 280 -15.59 -9.14 1.80
CA SER A 280 -16.83 -9.90 1.62
C SER A 280 -17.81 -9.72 2.78
N THR A 281 -18.83 -10.57 2.86
CA THR A 281 -19.89 -10.44 3.88
C THR A 281 -19.41 -10.89 5.26
N PRO A 282 -20.03 -10.42 6.36
CA PRO A 282 -19.63 -10.83 7.71
C PRO A 282 -19.64 -12.34 7.97
N LYS A 283 -20.42 -13.13 7.21
CA LYS A 283 -20.49 -14.59 7.34
C LYS A 283 -19.49 -15.34 6.45
N SER A 284 -18.87 -14.65 5.50
CA SER A 284 -18.02 -15.25 4.46
C SER A 284 -16.78 -15.93 5.02
N HIS A 285 -16.14 -15.37 6.05
CA HIS A 285 -14.92 -15.93 6.63
C HIS A 285 -15.12 -17.35 7.20
N GLY A 286 -16.25 -17.61 7.87
CA GLY A 286 -16.58 -18.94 8.39
C GLY A 286 -16.92 -19.93 7.28
N PHE A 287 -17.66 -19.46 6.27
CA PHE A 287 -18.02 -20.26 5.09
C PHE A 287 -16.78 -20.67 4.28
N ILE A 288 -15.94 -19.71 3.90
CA ILE A 288 -14.70 -19.95 3.14
C ILE A 288 -13.76 -20.89 3.91
N ASN A 289 -13.62 -20.70 5.22
CA ASN A 289 -12.81 -21.59 6.05
C ASN A 289 -13.31 -23.05 5.96
N GLY A 290 -14.62 -23.28 6.13
CA GLY A 290 -15.18 -24.63 6.08
C GLY A 290 -14.97 -25.31 4.73
N ILE A 291 -15.25 -24.60 3.63
CA ILE A 291 -15.11 -25.15 2.27
C ILE A 291 -13.64 -25.41 1.92
N LEU A 292 -12.75 -24.46 2.17
CA LEU A 292 -11.34 -24.61 1.80
C LEU A 292 -10.62 -25.67 2.63
N ASP A 293 -10.96 -25.83 3.92
CA ASP A 293 -10.34 -26.85 4.77
C ASP A 293 -10.70 -28.28 4.31
N GLU A 294 -11.96 -28.49 3.92
CA GLU A 294 -12.43 -29.73 3.30
C GLU A 294 -11.72 -29.99 1.96
N LEU A 295 -11.72 -29.00 1.06
CA LEU A 295 -11.10 -29.12 -0.26
C LEU A 295 -9.60 -29.35 -0.21
N PHE A 296 -8.88 -28.61 0.65
CA PHE A 296 -7.44 -28.79 0.81
C PHE A 296 -7.10 -30.19 1.31
N SER A 297 -7.89 -30.71 2.26
CA SER A 297 -7.74 -32.07 2.76
C SER A 297 -8.01 -33.13 1.70
N LYS A 298 -9.09 -32.98 0.92
CA LYS A 298 -9.47 -33.88 -0.17
C LYS A 298 -8.41 -33.89 -1.28
N LEU A 299 -8.08 -32.72 -1.82
CA LEU A 299 -7.16 -32.56 -2.95
C LEU A 299 -5.70 -32.92 -2.58
N LYS A 300 -5.31 -32.80 -1.31
CA LYS A 300 -4.02 -33.33 -0.82
C LYS A 300 -4.00 -34.85 -0.84
N LYS A 301 -5.08 -35.53 -0.39
CA LYS A 301 -5.19 -37.00 -0.41
C LYS A 301 -5.23 -37.57 -1.83
N GLU A 302 -5.86 -36.86 -2.76
CA GLU A 302 -5.93 -37.22 -4.18
C GLU A 302 -4.62 -36.93 -4.94
N GLY A 303 -3.65 -36.28 -4.29
CA GLY A 303 -2.36 -35.93 -4.90
C GLY A 303 -2.41 -34.79 -5.90
N VAL A 304 -3.55 -34.07 -5.99
CA VAL A 304 -3.74 -32.86 -6.80
C VAL A 304 -2.95 -31.70 -6.21
N ILE A 305 -2.98 -31.55 -4.88
CA ILE A 305 -2.16 -30.60 -4.14
C ILE A 305 -0.89 -31.30 -3.67
N LYS A 306 0.26 -30.79 -4.11
CA LYS A 306 1.58 -31.25 -3.67
C LYS A 306 2.32 -30.09 -3.00
N LYS A 307 2.78 -30.29 -1.77
CA LYS A 307 3.57 -29.30 -1.02
C LYS A 307 4.99 -29.80 -0.81
N THR A 308 5.97 -28.91 -0.94
CA THR A 308 7.40 -29.20 -0.85
C THR A 308 8.11 -28.08 -0.13
N GLY A 309 8.89 -28.39 0.93
CA GLY A 309 9.70 -27.41 1.66
C GLY A 309 9.93 -27.81 3.12
N ARG A 310 10.88 -27.15 3.80
CA ARG A 310 11.19 -27.45 5.22
C ARG A 310 9.98 -27.11 6.10
N GLY A 311 9.48 -28.09 6.87
CA GLY A 311 8.31 -27.94 7.74
C GLY A 311 6.94 -28.14 7.05
N LEU A 312 6.92 -28.61 5.80
CA LEU A 312 5.71 -28.88 5.01
C LEU A 312 5.40 -30.36 4.83
N ILE A 313 6.31 -31.21 5.28
CA ILE A 313 6.13 -32.65 5.39
C ILE A 313 5.64 -32.87 6.83
N GLU A 314 4.31 -32.95 6.97
CA GLU A 314 3.73 -33.72 8.07
C GLU A 314 3.76 -35.21 7.70
#